data_AF-A0A257L8U0-F1
#
_entry.id   AF-A0A257L8U0-F1
#
_cell.length_a   1.000
_cell.length_b   1.000
_cell.length_c   1.000
_cell.angle_alpha   90.00
_cell.angle_beta   90.00
_cell.angle_gamma   90.00
#
_symmetry.space_group_name_H-M   'P 1'
#
loop_
_entity.id
_entity.type
_entity.pdbx_description
1 polymer ?
#
loop_
_entity_poly.entity_id
_entity_poly.type
_entity_poly.pdbx_seq_one_letter_code
_entity_poly.pdbx_strand_id
1 'polypeptide(L)'
;MSTEGDVSSFLKSFKEKMKFWDVLFRDERGKNSQALIELELRPIERKAILETLEVFDYSEGPMEEKLYGGADMWVFGKMVKKQEVYIKITMGAFGSSVICISFHLAQYKMNYPLK
;
A
#
# COMPACT_ATOMS: atom_id res chain seq x y z
N MET A 1 4.27 8.05 -16.07
CA MET A 1 3.84 6.70 -15.65
C MET A 1 5.11 5.95 -15.28
N SER A 2 5.19 5.41 -14.06
CA SER A 2 6.35 4.62 -13.63
C SER A 2 6.56 3.38 -14.48
N THR A 3 7.82 3.00 -14.65
CA THR A 3 8.21 1.75 -15.29
C THR A 3 8.16 0.58 -14.30
N GLU A 4 8.19 -0.65 -14.79
CA GLU A 4 8.34 -1.85 -13.96
C GLU A 4 9.57 -1.77 -13.04
N GLY A 5 10.68 -1.22 -13.54
CA GLY A 5 11.92 -1.06 -12.78
C GLY A 5 11.76 -0.09 -11.60
N ASP A 6 11.02 1.00 -11.79
CA ASP A 6 10.75 1.97 -10.72
C ASP A 6 9.88 1.35 -9.62
N VAL A 7 8.80 0.68 -10.02
CA VAL A 7 7.88 0.00 -9.09
C VAL A 7 8.60 -1.11 -8.32
N SER A 8 9.40 -1.91 -9.01
CA SER A 8 10.19 -3.00 -8.41
C SER A 8 11.19 -2.46 -7.37
N SER A 9 11.90 -1.38 -7.71
CA SER A 9 12.86 -0.74 -6.81
C SER A 9 12.18 -0.15 -5.57
N PHE A 10 11.01 0.48 -5.75
CA PHE A 10 10.20 0.97 -4.64
C PHE A 10 9.73 -0.18 -3.74
N LEU A 11 9.11 -1.22 -4.29
CA LEU A 11 8.60 -2.36 -3.52
C LEU A 11 9.71 -3.07 -2.74
N LYS A 12 10.89 -3.24 -3.35
CA LYS A 12 12.06 -3.80 -2.67
C LYS A 12 12.44 -2.96 -1.45
N SER A 13 12.63 -1.66 -1.64
CA SER A 13 13.03 -0.73 -0.58
C SER A 13 11.96 -0.63 0.52
N PHE A 14 10.68 -0.61 0.13
CA PHE A 14 9.54 -0.58 1.05
C PHE A 14 9.51 -1.83 1.93
N LYS A 15 9.64 -3.03 1.34
CA LYS A 15 9.61 -4.30 2.08
C LYS A 15 10.83 -4.47 2.99
N GLU A 16 12.01 -4.06 2.53
CA GLU A 16 13.23 -4.07 3.37
C GLU A 16 13.07 -3.16 4.59
N LYS A 17 12.58 -1.93 4.38
CA LYS A 17 12.33 -0.97 5.46
C LYS A 17 11.23 -1.46 6.42
N MET A 18 10.15 -2.03 5.89
CA MET A 18 9.07 -2.62 6.68
C MET A 18 9.55 -3.80 7.53
N LYS A 19 10.49 -4.61 7.03
CA LYS A 19 11.07 -5.72 7.80
C LYS A 19 11.85 -5.20 9.02
N PHE A 20 12.51 -4.05 8.89
CA PHE A 20 13.32 -3.48 9.96
C PHE A 20 12.50 -2.62 10.94
N TRP A 21 11.64 -1.74 10.43
CA TRP A 21 10.94 -0.71 11.23
C TRP A 21 9.43 -0.96 11.39
N ASP A 22 8.92 -2.06 10.86
CA ASP A 22 7.49 -2.36 10.74
C ASP A 22 6.70 -1.34 9.90
N VAL A 23 5.38 -1.55 9.81
CA VAL A 23 4.42 -0.70 9.11
C VAL A 23 3.45 -0.05 10.10
N LEU A 24 3.20 1.23 9.87
CA LEU A 24 2.21 2.02 10.57
C LEU A 24 0.96 2.20 9.70
N PHE A 25 -0.18 1.69 10.17
CA PHE A 25 -1.46 1.83 9.48
C PHE A 25 -2.19 3.10 9.93
N ARG A 26 -2.62 3.93 8.98
CA ARG A 26 -3.41 5.15 9.23
C ARG A 26 -4.91 4.86 9.14
N ASP A 27 -5.41 4.09 10.10
CA ASP A 27 -6.81 3.62 10.14
C ASP A 27 -7.82 4.72 10.53
N GLU A 28 -7.35 5.86 11.05
CA GLU A 28 -8.17 6.92 11.67
C GLU A 28 -9.04 7.74 10.71
N ARG A 29 -9.00 7.46 9.40
CA ARG A 29 -9.81 8.18 8.39
C ARG A 29 -11.16 7.53 8.09
N GLY A 30 -11.86 6.96 9.09
CA GLY A 30 -13.29 6.56 9.04
C GLY A 30 -13.74 5.47 8.03
N LYS A 31 -13.21 5.46 6.80
CA LYS A 31 -13.47 4.48 5.74
C LYS A 31 -12.69 3.15 5.93
N ASN A 32 -11.61 3.15 6.71
CA ASN A 32 -10.79 1.96 6.95
C ASN A 32 -11.47 0.97 7.91
N SER A 33 -12.22 1.41 8.92
CA SER A 33 -12.79 0.51 9.93
C SER A 33 -13.85 -0.43 9.36
N GLN A 34 -14.71 0.05 8.45
CA GLN A 34 -15.75 -0.77 7.82
C GLN A 34 -15.17 -1.82 6.87
N ALA A 35 -14.15 -1.44 6.07
CA ALA A 35 -13.52 -2.35 5.11
C ALA A 35 -12.76 -3.50 5.78
N LEU A 36 -12.15 -3.28 6.95
CA LEU A 36 -11.47 -4.34 7.71
C LEU A 36 -12.43 -5.38 8.28
N ILE A 37 -13.62 -4.92 8.69
CA ILE A 37 -14.71 -5.80 9.15
C ILE A 37 -15.28 -6.58 7.96
N GLU A 38 -15.52 -5.92 6.83
CA GLU A 38 -16.06 -6.56 5.61
C GLU A 38 -15.10 -7.58 4.98
N LEU A 39 -13.79 -7.34 5.09
CA LEU A 39 -12.77 -8.27 4.62
C LEU A 39 -12.42 -9.36 5.66
N GLU A 40 -12.89 -9.22 6.90
CA GLU A 40 -12.51 -10.04 8.07
C GLU A 40 -10.99 -10.21 8.17
N LEU A 41 -10.23 -9.12 8.00
CA LEU A 41 -8.77 -9.16 8.02
C LEU A 41 -8.24 -8.75 9.39
N ARG A 42 -7.41 -9.61 9.97
CA ARG A 42 -6.62 -9.29 11.16
C ARG A 42 -5.47 -8.35 10.78
N PRO A 43 -4.98 -7.52 11.72
CA PRO A 43 -3.82 -6.65 11.48
C PRO A 43 -2.60 -7.38 10.87
N ILE A 44 -2.32 -8.60 11.31
CA ILE A 44 -1.20 -9.40 10.79
C ILE A 44 -1.38 -9.78 9.30
N GLU A 45 -2.62 -9.99 8.86
CA GLU A 45 -2.92 -10.36 7.47
C GLU A 45 -2.73 -9.18 6.53
N ARG A 46 -2.98 -7.95 7.01
CA ARG A 46 -2.67 -6.74 6.23
C ARG A 46 -1.20 -6.61 5.93
N LYS A 47 -0.34 -6.84 6.94
CA LYS A 47 1.12 -6.82 6.75
C LYS A 47 1.56 -7.89 5.75
N ALA A 48 1.04 -9.11 5.87
CA ALA A 48 1.32 -10.18 4.91
C ALA A 48 0.90 -9.79 3.48
N ILE A 49 -0.23 -9.11 3.31
CA ILE A 49 -0.67 -8.60 2.01
C ILE A 49 0.34 -7.59 1.44
N LEU A 50 0.83 -6.64 2.25
CA LEU A 50 1.86 -5.69 1.83
C LEU A 50 3.17 -6.39 1.42
N GLU A 51 3.57 -7.46 2.12
CA GLU A 51 4.74 -8.27 1.79
C GLU A 51 4.60 -8.96 0.42
N THR A 52 3.37 -9.33 0.04
CA THR A 52 3.05 -10.00 -1.23
C THR A 52 2.76 -9.06 -2.40
N LEU A 53 2.86 -7.73 -2.25
CA LEU A 53 2.65 -6.80 -3.36
C LEU A 53 3.67 -7.03 -4.48
N GLU A 54 3.19 -7.10 -5.71
CA GLU A 54 4.00 -7.31 -6.91
C GLU A 54 3.95 -6.10 -7.85
N VAL A 55 4.84 -6.07 -8.85
CA VAL A 55 4.86 -4.98 -9.84
C VAL A 55 3.53 -4.88 -10.58
N PHE A 56 2.87 -6.00 -10.86
CA PHE A 56 1.57 -6.04 -11.54
C PHE A 56 0.38 -5.61 -10.66
N ASP A 57 0.59 -5.47 -9.34
CA ASP A 57 -0.40 -4.89 -8.44
C ASP A 57 -0.38 -3.35 -8.50
N TYR A 58 0.60 -2.74 -9.18
CA TYR A 58 0.73 -1.29 -9.29
C TYR A 58 -0.42 -0.68 -10.07
N SER A 59 -0.94 0.44 -9.55
CA SER A 59 -2.00 1.21 -10.17
C SER A 59 -1.55 2.62 -10.52
N GLU A 60 -0.97 3.35 -9.57
CA GLU A 60 -0.61 4.77 -9.73
C GLU A 60 0.55 5.17 -8.80
N GLY A 61 1.40 6.09 -9.27
CA GLY A 61 2.54 6.62 -8.52
C GLY A 61 3.73 6.97 -9.42
N PRO A 62 4.84 7.46 -8.84
CA PRO A 62 4.87 8.13 -7.54
C PRO A 62 3.98 9.38 -7.55
N MET A 63 3.37 9.70 -6.42
CA MET A 63 2.65 10.97 -6.18
C MET A 63 3.30 11.71 -5.02
N GLU A 64 3.51 13.02 -5.19
CA GLU A 64 4.09 13.86 -4.14
C GLU A 64 3.26 13.77 -2.85
N GLU A 65 3.94 13.56 -1.72
CA GLU A 65 3.30 13.48 -0.40
C GLU A 65 3.90 14.48 0.58
N LYS A 66 3.07 15.29 1.22
CA LYS A 66 3.53 16.44 2.04
C LYS A 66 3.37 16.24 3.54
N LEU A 67 2.61 15.25 4.00
CA LEU A 67 2.26 15.10 5.42
C LEU A 67 3.14 14.08 6.14
N TYR A 68 3.56 13.01 5.47
CA TYR A 68 4.21 11.86 6.10
C TYR A 68 5.73 11.75 5.89
N GLY A 69 6.42 12.88 5.96
CA GLY A 69 7.88 12.92 5.83
C GLY A 69 8.38 13.15 4.40
N GLY A 70 7.51 13.63 3.50
CA GLY A 70 7.92 14.11 2.17
C GLY A 70 8.14 13.01 1.12
N ALA A 71 7.97 11.74 1.48
CA ALA A 71 8.25 10.61 0.59
C ALA A 71 7.03 10.24 -0.25
N ASP A 72 7.24 10.02 -1.55
CA ASP A 72 6.18 9.73 -2.50
C ASP A 72 5.23 8.62 -2.06
N MET A 73 3.96 8.78 -2.43
CA MET A 73 2.92 7.77 -2.29
C MET A 73 2.79 6.93 -3.55
N TRP A 74 2.48 5.67 -3.32
CA TRP A 74 2.25 4.68 -4.35
C TRP A 74 0.95 3.93 -4.06
N VAL A 75 0.18 3.68 -5.11
CA VAL A 75 -1.12 3.02 -5.07
C VAL A 75 -1.02 1.67 -5.75
N PHE A 76 -1.49 0.66 -5.04
CA PHE A 76 -1.57 -0.71 -5.49
C PHE A 76 -2.99 -1.23 -5.31
N GLY A 77 -3.38 -2.15 -6.17
CA GLY A 77 -4.58 -2.95 -6.04
C GLY A 77 -4.22 -4.42 -5.86
N LYS A 78 -4.92 -5.14 -4.98
CA LYS A 78 -4.70 -6.59 -4.82
C LYS A 78 -6.01 -7.34 -4.62
N MET A 79 -6.12 -8.51 -5.25
CA MET A 79 -7.25 -9.42 -5.02
C MET A 79 -7.06 -10.20 -3.71
N VAL A 80 -7.95 -9.98 -2.75
CA VAL A 80 -7.97 -10.65 -1.44
C VAL A 80 -9.36 -11.22 -1.21
N LYS A 81 -9.48 -12.53 -0.97
CA LYS A 81 -10.78 -13.21 -0.82
C LYS A 81 -11.79 -12.87 -1.95
N LYS A 82 -11.31 -12.78 -3.20
CA LYS A 82 -12.08 -12.40 -4.41
C LYS A 82 -12.59 -10.95 -4.44
N GLN A 83 -12.13 -10.10 -3.53
CA GLN A 83 -12.43 -8.68 -3.50
C GLN A 83 -11.19 -7.87 -3.86
N GLU A 84 -11.37 -6.80 -4.63
CA GLU A 84 -10.28 -5.89 -5.01
C GLU A 84 -10.02 -4.90 -3.88
N VAL A 85 -8.80 -4.90 -3.35
CA VAL A 85 -8.38 -4.04 -2.24
C VAL A 85 -7.50 -2.92 -2.77
N TYR A 86 -7.88 -1.68 -2.46
CA TYR A 86 -7.10 -0.48 -2.68
C TYR A 86 -6.11 -0.28 -1.54
N ILE A 87 -4.84 -0.14 -1.91
CA ILE A 87 -3.72 -0.02 -0.98
C ILE A 87 -2.91 1.22 -1.36
N LYS A 88 -2.71 2.13 -0.41
CA LYS A 88 -1.85 3.30 -0.60
C LYS A 88 -0.76 3.33 0.44
N ILE A 89 0.50 3.37 0.00
CA ILE A 89 1.68 3.24 0.85
C ILE A 89 2.73 4.31 0.52
N THR A 90 3.56 4.64 1.51
CA THR A 90 4.71 5.53 1.38
C THR A 90 5.88 5.01 2.22
N MET A 91 7.10 5.39 1.84
CA MET A 91 8.31 5.11 2.62
C MET A 91 8.27 5.77 4.00
N GLY A 92 7.50 6.84 4.18
CA GLY A 92 7.49 7.62 5.42
C GLY A 92 8.83 8.33 5.69
N ALA A 93 8.99 8.89 6.89
CA ALA A 93 10.21 9.58 7.29
C ALA A 93 11.44 8.66 7.35
N PHE A 94 12.63 9.22 7.13
CA PHE A 94 13.89 8.50 7.28
C PHE A 94 14.07 7.96 8.71
N GLY A 95 14.59 6.73 8.86
CA GLY A 95 14.82 6.11 10.18
C GLY A 95 13.56 5.73 10.97
N SER A 96 12.41 5.56 10.31
CA SER A 96 11.12 5.22 10.94
C SER A 96 10.37 4.13 10.16
N SER A 97 9.21 3.70 10.66
CA SER A 97 8.31 2.74 10.00
C SER A 97 7.87 3.22 8.62
N VAL A 98 7.60 2.29 7.71
CA VAL A 98 6.83 2.61 6.49
C VAL A 98 5.38 2.90 6.87
N ILE A 99 4.62 3.56 6.00
CA ILE A 99 3.25 3.95 6.32
C ILE A 99 2.29 3.37 5.27
N CYS A 100 1.27 2.65 5.76
CA CYS A 100 0.09 2.31 4.99
C CYS A 100 -0.98 3.37 5.26
N ILE A 101 -1.18 4.25 4.27
CA ILE A 101 -2.07 5.41 4.36
C ILE A 101 -3.52 5.00 4.17
N SER A 102 -3.79 4.01 3.31
CA SER A 102 -5.14 3.53 3.03
C SER A 102 -5.11 2.05 2.72
N PHE A 103 -6.07 1.30 3.27
CA PHE A 103 -6.22 -0.14 3.07
C PHE A 103 -7.72 -0.46 3.18
N HIS A 104 -8.41 -0.50 2.05
CA HIS A 104 -9.86 -0.71 2.01
C HIS A 104 -10.29 -1.33 0.68
N LEU A 105 -11.55 -1.77 0.59
CA LEU A 105 -12.13 -2.23 -0.66
C LEU A 105 -12.12 -1.15 -1.73
N ALA A 106 -11.78 -1.53 -2.96
CA ALA A 106 -11.86 -0.65 -4.11
C ALA A 106 -13.33 -0.33 -4.40
N GLN A 107 -13.68 0.95 -4.46
CA GLN A 107 -15.05 1.40 -4.77
C GLN A 107 -15.35 1.35 -6.28
N TYR A 108 -14.29 1.38 -7.07
CA TYR A 108 -14.33 1.31 -8.53
C TYR A 108 -13.24 0.35 -8.99
N LYS A 109 -13.44 -0.22 -10.18
CA LYS A 109 -12.44 -1.08 -10.82
C LYS A 109 -11.10 -0.33 -10.92
N MET A 110 -10.04 -0.92 -10.38
CA MET A 110 -8.71 -0.34 -10.47
C MET A 110 -8.08 -0.56 -11.86
N ASN A 111 -7.17 0.34 -12.24
CA ASN A 111 -6.38 0.25 -13.46
C ASN A 111 -4.97 -0.25 -13.11
N TYR A 112 -4.43 -1.17 -13.91
CA TYR A 112 -3.11 -1.79 -13.69
C TYR A 112 -2.25 -1.59 -14.94
N PRO A 113 -1.54 -0.47 -15.07
CA PRO A 113 -0.87 -0.09 -16.32
C PRO A 113 0.32 -0.98 -16.71
N LEU A 114 0.80 -1.82 -15.79
CA LEU A 114 1.93 -2.72 -16.02
C LEU A 114 1.49 -4.17 -16.25
N LYS A 115 0.18 -4.47 -16.24
CA LYS A 115 -0.37 -5.82 -16.38
C LYS A 115 -0.84 -6.13 -17.80
#